data_AF-A0A3N0ZK14-F1
#
_entry.id   AF-A0A3N0ZK14-F1
#
_cell.length_a   1.000
_cell.length_b   1.000
_cell.length_c   1.000
_cell.angle_alpha   90.00
_cell.angle_beta   90.00
_cell.angle_gamma   90.00
#
_symmetry.space_group_name_H-M   'P 1'
#
loop_
_entity.id
_entity.type
_entity.pdbx_description
1 polymer ?
#
loop_
_entity_poly.entity_id
_entity_poly.type
_entity_poly.pdbx_seq_one_letter_code
_entity_poly.pdbx_strand_id
1 'polypeptide(L)' 'MNEEIYKSKERAGRRTYFFDVKKAINDKLYLEITESKRNDDGTFERHNIMIFSEDMKHFKNEILQIFEKYFA' A
#
# COMPACT_ATOMS: atom_id res chain seq x y z
N MET A 1 19.26 7.14 2.56
CA MET A 1 18.66 6.19 1.60
C MET A 1 17.68 5.35 2.37
N ASN A 2 16.40 5.34 1.99
CA ASN A 2 15.48 4.31 2.48
C ASN A 2 15.78 3.06 1.66
N GLU A 3 16.24 1.98 2.30
CA GLU A 3 16.46 0.71 1.61
C GLU A 3 15.09 0.12 1.24
N GLU A 4 14.85 -0.05 -0.06
CA GLU A 4 13.70 -0.77 -0.59
C GLU A 4 13.97 -2.27 -0.47
N ILE A 5 13.13 -2.97 0.29
CA ILE A 5 13.28 -4.39 0.61
C ILE A 5 12.44 -5.25 -0.33
N TYR A 6 11.24 -4.77 -0.65
CA TYR A 6 10.30 -5.46 -1.51
C TYR A 6 9.44 -4.44 -2.25
N LYS A 7 9.05 -4.78 -3.48
CA LYS A 7 8.11 -4.01 -4.28
C LYS A 7 7.23 -4.96 -5.09
N SER A 8 5.93 -4.67 -5.12
CA SER A 8 4.99 -5.29 -6.05
C SER A 8 3.95 -4.27 -6.50
N LYS A 9 3.22 -4.60 -7.57
CA LYS A 9 2.14 -3.76 -8.07
C LYS A 9 1.01 -4.59 -8.66
N GLU A 10 -0.20 -4.07 -8.55
CA GLU A 10 -1.41 -4.66 -9.12
C GLU A 10 -2.16 -3.62 -9.94
N ARG A 11 -2.57 -3.98 -11.15
CA ARG A 11 -3.30 -3.06 -12.04
C ARG A 11 -4.76 -3.45 -12.14
N ALA A 12 -5.63 -2.54 -11.67
CA ALA A 12 -7.08 -2.68 -11.71
C ALA A 12 -7.69 -1.56 -12.57
N GLY A 13 -7.80 -1.79 -13.87
CA GLY A 13 -8.38 -0.83 -14.82
C GLY A 13 -7.60 0.49 -14.87
N ARG A 14 -8.22 1.58 -14.38
CA ARG A 14 -7.62 2.93 -14.30
C ARG A 14 -6.75 3.15 -13.05
N ARG A 15 -6.71 2.18 -12.14
CA ARG A 15 -5.95 2.25 -10.89
C ARG A 15 -4.77 1.28 -10.94
N THR A 16 -3.62 1.72 -10.43
CA THR A 16 -2.47 0.85 -10.16
C THR A 16 -2.13 1.00 -8.69
N TYR A 17 -2.12 -0.11 -7.97
CA TYR A 17 -1.71 -0.19 -6.57
C TYR A 17 -0.25 -0.62 -6.52
N PHE A 18 0.56 0.05 -5.72
CA PHE A 18 1.94 -0.29 -5.45
C PHE A 18 2.08 -0.63 -3.98
N PHE A 19 2.81 -1.69 -3.68
CA PHE A 19 3.07 -2.17 -2.34
C PHE A 19 4.58 -2.27 -2.16
N ASP A 20 5.16 -1.33 -1.42
CA ASP A 20 6.60 -1.24 -1.18
C ASP A 20 6.90 -1.47 0.30
N VAL A 21 7.82 -2.38 0.63
CA VAL A 21 8.35 -2.53 1.99
C VAL A 21 9.69 -1.81 2.05
N LYS A 22 9.82 -0.87 2.99
CA LYS A 22 11.00 -0.01 3.14
C LYS A 22 11.50 -0.02 4.57
N LYS A 23 12.78 0.28 4.73
CA LYS A 23 13.43 0.50 6.02
C LYS A 23 13.56 2.00 6.31
N ALA A 24 13.11 2.44 7.47
CA ALA A 24 13.34 3.79 7.98
C ALA A 24 14.75 3.93 8.56
N ILE A 25 15.17 5.16 8.84
CA ILE A 25 16.52 5.48 9.37
C ILE A 25 16.77 4.79 10.73
N ASN A 26 15.72 4.56 11.52
CA ASN A 26 15.79 3.86 12.81
C ASN A 26 15.66 2.34 12.68
N ASP A 27 15.95 1.79 11.51
CA ASP A 27 15.84 0.38 11.14
C ASP A 27 14.43 -0.24 11.20
N LYS A 28 13.40 0.56 11.52
CA LYS A 28 12.01 0.07 11.51
C LYS A 28 11.51 -0.14 10.10
N LEU A 29 10.75 -1.21 9.91
CA LEU A 29 10.08 -1.51 8.66
C LEU A 29 8.74 -0.78 8.57
N TYR A 30 8.38 -0.38 7.36
CA TYR A 30 7.03 0.07 7.04
C TYR A 30 6.62 -0.41 5.65
N LEU A 31 5.32 -0.59 5.48
CA LEU A 31 4.68 -0.79 4.19
C LEU A 31 4.19 0.57 3.68
N GLU A 32 4.51 0.88 2.43
CA GLU A 32 3.94 2.00 1.70
C GLU A 32 3.00 1.45 0.63
N ILE A 33 1.72 1.81 0.73
CA ILE A 33 0.70 1.48 -0.25
C ILE A 33 0.40 2.75 -1.04
N THR A 34 0.69 2.74 -2.34
CA THR A 34 0.36 3.85 -3.23
C THR A 34 -0.71 3.43 -4.21
N GLU A 35 -1.81 4.16 -4.26
CA GLU A 35 -2.74 4.12 -5.38
C GLU A 35 -2.35 5.20 -6.39
N SER A 36 -2.25 4.83 -7.66
CA SER A 36 -2.18 5.76 -8.78
C SER A 36 -3.38 5.57 -9.69
N LYS A 37 -4.24 6.58 -9.77
CA LYS A 37 -5.45 6.59 -10.58
C LYS A 37 -5.26 7.50 -11.78
N ARG A 38 -5.51 6.96 -12.98
CA ARG A 38 -5.49 7.74 -14.22
C ARG A 38 -6.84 8.44 -14.43
N ASN A 39 -6.80 9.75 -14.60
CA ASN A 39 -7.94 10.60 -14.92
C ASN A 39 -8.22 10.63 -16.43
N ASP A 40 -9.40 11.14 -16.81
CA ASP A 40 -9.83 11.20 -18.21
C ASP A 40 -8.97 12.15 -19.07
N ASP A 41 -8.43 13.21 -18.46
CA ASP A 41 -7.49 14.15 -19.08
C ASP A 41 -6.07 13.57 -19.23
N GLY A 42 -5.85 12.32 -18.81
CA GLY A 42 -4.57 11.64 -18.85
C GLY A 42 -3.65 11.93 -17.67
N THR A 43 -4.05 12.79 -16.72
CA THR A 43 -3.30 13.03 -15.49
C THR A 43 -3.38 11.85 -14.52
N PHE A 44 -2.50 11.82 -13.51
CA PHE A 44 -2.50 10.80 -12.47
C PHE A 44 -2.71 11.42 -11.10
N GLU A 45 -3.74 10.94 -10.40
CA GLU A 45 -3.96 11.20 -8.99
C GLU A 45 -3.25 10.11 -8.17
N ARG A 46 -2.57 10.51 -7.08
CA ARG A 46 -1.83 9.59 -6.21
C ARG A 46 -2.30 9.70 -4.77
N HIS A 47 -2.67 8.58 -4.18
CA HIS A 47 -2.95 8.44 -2.75
C HIS A 47 -1.90 7.52 -2.13
N ASN A 48 -1.39 7.88 -0.96
CA ASN A 48 -0.31 7.17 -0.30
C ASN A 48 -0.65 6.95 1.18
N ILE A 49 -0.45 5.73 1.65
CA ILE A 49 -0.59 5.35 3.05
C ILE A 49 0.68 4.61 3.47
N MET A 50 1.22 5.00 4.62
CA MET A 50 2.35 4.33 5.27
C MET A 50 1.86 3.63 6.54
N ILE A 51 2.23 2.35 6.71
CA ILE A 51 1.88 1.54 7.89
C ILE A 51 3.18 1.00 8.46
N PHE A 52 3.51 1.41 9.69
CA PHE A 52 4.69 0.93 10.37
C PHE A 52 4.50 -0.49 10.90
N SER A 53 5.62 -1.19 11.12
CA SER A 53 5.65 -2.58 11.54
C SER A 53 4.82 -2.90 12.79
N GLU A 54 4.76 -1.96 13.74
CA GLU A 54 4.01 -2.07 14.99
C GLU A 54 2.49 -2.17 14.76
N ASP A 55 1.97 -1.50 13.73
CA ASP A 55 0.53 -1.46 13.42
C ASP A 55 0.11 -2.53 12.39
N MET A 56 1.08 -3.16 11.72
CA MET A 56 0.87 -4.06 10.59
C MET A 56 -0.05 -5.24 10.92
N LYS A 57 0.11 -5.83 12.11
CA LYS A 57 -0.70 -6.97 12.54
C LYS A 57 -2.18 -6.58 12.69
N HIS A 58 -2.45 -5.41 13.26
CA HIS A 58 -3.82 -4.93 13.44
C HIS A 58 -4.43 -4.56 12.08
N PHE A 59 -3.70 -3.82 11.25
CA PHE A 59 -4.11 -3.45 9.91
C PHE A 59 -4.48 -4.66 9.04
N LYS A 60 -3.62 -5.70 9.01
CA LYS A 60 -3.90 -6.96 8.31
C LYS A 60 -5.19 -7.61 8.79
N ASN A 61 -5.36 -7.73 10.11
CA ASN A 61 -6.52 -8.40 10.68
C ASN A 61 -7.82 -7.67 10.33
N GLU A 62 -7.82 -6.33 10.40
CA GLU A 62 -8.98 -5.52 10.05
C GLU A 62 -9.35 -5.69 8.57
N ILE A 63 -8.37 -5.65 7.66
CA ILE A 63 -8.62 -5.90 6.23
C ILE A 63 -9.23 -7.28 5.99
N LEU A 64 -8.69 -8.32 6.62
CA LEU A 64 -9.22 -9.68 6.46
C LEU A 64 -10.65 -9.78 6.98
N GLN A 65 -10.95 -9.20 8.14
CA GLN A 65 -12.32 -9.19 8.68
C GLN A 65 -13.30 -8.45 7.77
N ILE A 66 -12.89 -7.30 7.22
CA ILE A 66 -13.70 -6.57 6.23
C ILE A 66 -13.92 -7.41 4.97
N PHE A 67 -12.88 -8.08 4.48
CA PHE A 67 -12.97 -8.95 3.31
C PHE A 67 -13.98 -10.07 3.52
N GLU A 68 -13.82 -10.86 4.59
CA GLU A 68 -14.70 -11.99 4.90
C GLU A 68 -16.16 -11.55 5.13
N LYS A 69 -16.37 -10.34 5.68
CA LYS A 69 -17.72 -9.88 6.00
C LYS A 69 -18.48 -9.33 4.80
N TYR A 70 -17.79 -8.74 3.83
CA TYR A 70 -18.44 -7.94 2.77
C TYR A 70 -18.09 -8.36 1.34
N PHE A 71 -17.05 -9.16 1.15
CA PHE A 71 -16.50 -9.48 -0.17
C PHE A 71 -16.29 -10.98 -0.43
N ALA A 72 -16.45 -11.84 0.59
CA ALA A 72 -16.53 -13.30 0.49
C ALA A 72 -17.99 -13.76 0.59
#